data_AF-A0A3B5XWD3-F1
#
_entry.id   AF-A0A3B5XWD3-F1
#
_cell.length_a   1.000
_cell.length_b   1.000
_cell.length_c   1.000
_cell.angle_alpha   90.00
_cell.angle_beta   90.00
_cell.angle_gamma   90.00
#
_symmetry.space_group_name_H-M   'P 1'
#
loop_
_entity.id
_entity.type
_entity.pdbx_description
1 polymer ?
#
loop_
_entity_poly.entity_id
_entity_poly.type
_entity_poly.pdbx_seq_one_letter_code
_entity_poly.pdbx_strand_id
1 'polypeptide(L)'
;MGVQPNTVVYHSLVQGLCTHGDLAKAKELVSEMMNKGIARPNIAFFSSIMGSLCNEGRVMEAHHIFDLVTDIGEKPDIIMFTMLIDGYCLVGKMDKACGVLDAMVSAGIEPNVVTYNLCF
;
A
#
# COMPACT_ATOMS: atom_id res chain seq x y z
N MET A 1 20.17 28.09 -9.16
CA MET A 1 20.78 26.78 -8.91
C MET A 1 19.69 25.88 -8.37
N GLY A 2 19.20 24.91 -9.16
CA GLY A 2 18.17 23.99 -8.69
C GLY A 2 18.81 22.91 -7.83
N VAL A 3 18.43 22.82 -6.56
CA VAL A 3 18.80 21.67 -5.72
C VAL A 3 18.10 20.47 -6.32
N GLN A 4 18.85 19.50 -6.84
CA GLN A 4 18.24 18.23 -7.24
C GLN A 4 17.61 17.61 -5.99
N PRO A 5 16.29 17.32 -5.99
CA PRO A 5 15.68 16.63 -4.88
C PRO A 5 16.36 15.27 -4.73
N ASN A 6 16.89 14.99 -3.55
CA ASN A 6 17.45 13.69 -3.24
C ASN A 6 16.31 12.68 -2.99
N THR A 7 16.64 11.40 -2.89
CA THR A 7 15.68 10.31 -2.63
C THR A 7 14.77 10.58 -1.43
N VAL A 8 15.30 11.25 -0.38
CA VAL A 8 14.54 11.58 0.83
C VAL A 8 13.40 12.56 0.53
N VAL A 9 13.64 13.60 -0.26
CA VAL A 9 12.61 14.57 -0.62
C VAL A 9 11.47 13.89 -1.39
N TYR A 10 11.80 13.06 -2.37
CA TYR A 10 10.77 12.31 -3.11
C TYR A 10 9.99 11.36 -2.20
N HIS A 11 10.66 10.62 -1.31
CA HIS A 11 9.97 9.75 -0.37
C HIS A 11 9.00 10.54 0.52
N SER A 12 9.40 11.69 1.06
CA SER A 12 8.50 12.53 1.87
C SER A 12 7.31 13.04 1.06
N LEU A 13 7.50 13.44 -0.20
CA LEU A 13 6.42 13.89 -1.07
C LEU A 13 5.47 12.76 -1.42
N VAL A 14 5.98 11.59 -1.82
CA VAL A 14 5.17 10.40 -2.12
C VAL A 14 4.39 9.99 -0.87
N GLN A 15 5.02 9.93 0.31
CA GLN A 15 4.34 9.61 1.56
C GLN A 15 3.21 10.60 1.85
N GLY A 16 3.47 11.91 1.73
CA GLY A 16 2.45 12.94 1.94
C GLY A 16 1.28 12.80 0.98
N LEU A 17 1.54 12.55 -0.31
CA LEU A 17 0.48 12.37 -1.31
C LEU A 17 -0.33 11.09 -1.04
N CYS A 18 0.33 10.00 -0.68
CA CYS A 18 -0.31 8.75 -0.27
C CYS A 18 -1.24 8.96 0.94
N THR A 19 -0.77 9.66 1.99
CA THR A 19 -1.56 9.89 3.20
C THR A 19 -2.65 10.96 3.04
N HIS A 20 -2.67 11.73 1.95
CA HIS A 20 -3.73 12.69 1.63
C HIS A 20 -4.61 12.22 0.46
N GLY A 21 -4.38 11.00 -0.06
CA GLY A 21 -5.18 10.37 -1.10
C GLY A 21 -4.91 10.83 -2.55
N ASP A 22 -3.89 11.64 -2.80
CA ASP A 22 -3.54 12.12 -4.15
C ASP A 22 -2.59 11.14 -4.86
N LEU A 23 -3.12 9.94 -5.16
CA LEU A 23 -2.33 8.82 -5.68
C LEU A 23 -1.91 8.99 -7.13
N ALA A 24 -2.65 9.80 -7.91
CA ALA A 24 -2.26 10.15 -9.26
C ALA A 24 -0.90 10.88 -9.24
N LYS A 25 -0.77 11.91 -8.40
CA LYS A 25 0.52 12.60 -8.24
C LYS A 25 1.58 11.71 -7.58
N ALA A 26 1.20 10.84 -6.64
CA ALA A 26 2.15 9.89 -6.06
C ALA A 26 2.78 9.00 -7.15
N LYS A 27 1.96 8.48 -8.08
CA LYS A 27 2.40 7.68 -9.23
C LYS A 27 3.27 8.47 -10.21
N GLU A 28 2.90 9.72 -10.49
CA GLU A 28 3.69 10.63 -11.32
C GLU A 28 5.08 10.88 -10.72
N LEU A 29 5.17 11.14 -9.41
CA LEU A 29 6.45 11.34 -8.73
C LEU A 29 7.32 10.08 -8.75
N VAL A 30 6.74 8.90 -8.54
CA VAL A 30 7.49 7.63 -8.67
C VAL A 30 8.03 7.46 -10.10
N SER A 31 7.23 7.79 -11.11
CA SER A 31 7.66 7.76 -12.52
C SER A 31 8.76 8.79 -12.80
N GLU A 32 8.67 9.97 -12.22
CA GLU A 32 9.69 11.01 -12.30
C GLU A 32 11.02 10.57 -11.67
N MET A 33 10.98 9.92 -10.50
CA MET A 33 12.18 9.34 -9.87
C MET A 33 12.88 8.38 -10.81
N MET A 34 12.13 7.46 -11.43
CA MET A 34 12.68 6.49 -12.39
C MET A 34 13.30 7.19 -13.60
N ASN A 35 12.61 8.18 -14.18
CA ASN A 35 13.12 8.96 -15.31
C ASN A 35 14.41 9.74 -14.98
N LYS A 36 14.59 10.12 -13.72
CA LYS A 36 15.80 10.80 -13.21
C LYS A 36 16.90 9.85 -12.75
N GLY A 37 16.71 8.53 -12.86
CA GLY A 37 17.66 7.53 -12.38
C GLY A 37 17.73 7.41 -10.85
N ILE A 38 16.73 7.94 -10.14
CA ILE A 38 16.59 7.81 -8.70
C ILE A 38 15.85 6.50 -8.42
N ALA A 39 16.34 5.70 -7.47
CA ALA A 39 15.69 4.47 -7.07
C ALA A 39 14.26 4.73 -6.58
N ARG A 40 13.28 4.02 -7.15
CA ARG A 40 11.87 4.09 -6.72
C ARG A 40 11.70 3.62 -5.27
N PRO A 41 10.63 4.05 -4.57
CA PRO A 41 10.31 3.52 -3.25
C PRO A 41 10.09 2.01 -3.33
N ASN A 42 10.57 1.28 -2.33
CA ASN A 42 10.41 -0.17 -2.26
C ASN A 42 9.07 -0.56 -1.60
N ILE A 43 8.73 -1.85 -1.62
CA ILE A 43 7.50 -2.34 -1.02
C ILE A 43 7.39 -2.03 0.48
N ALA A 44 8.49 -2.13 1.22
CA ALA A 44 8.52 -1.85 2.65
C ALA A 44 8.11 -0.41 2.98
N PHE A 45 8.44 0.55 2.11
CA PHE A 45 8.00 1.94 2.24
C PHE A 45 6.47 2.05 2.13
N PHE A 46 5.84 1.40 1.15
CA PHE A 46 4.39 1.41 1.00
C PHE A 46 3.68 0.63 2.12
N SER A 47 4.19 -0.53 2.52
CA SER A 47 3.66 -1.31 3.65
C SER A 47 3.66 -0.49 4.95
N SER A 48 4.69 0.34 5.18
CA SER A 48 4.72 1.24 6.34
C SER A 48 3.61 2.30 6.31
N ILE A 49 3.30 2.85 5.13
CA ILE A 49 2.21 3.85 4.98
C ILE A 49 0.86 3.18 5.20
N MET A 50 0.65 2.00 4.60
CA MET A 50 -0.56 1.21 4.80
C MET A 50 -0.79 0.88 6.28
N GLY A 51 0.24 0.43 6.99
CA GLY A 51 0.15 0.14 8.42
C GLY A 51 -0.29 1.34 9.24
N SER A 52 0.26 2.53 8.97
CA SER A 52 -0.18 3.78 9.62
C SER A 52 -1.65 4.05 9.36
N LEU A 53 -2.09 3.96 8.10
CA LEU A 53 -3.48 4.21 7.71
C LEU A 53 -4.45 3.20 8.33
N CYS A 54 -4.10 1.92 8.38
CA CYS A 54 -4.90 0.89 9.04
C CYS A 54 -5.03 1.17 10.56
N ASN A 55 -3.94 1.54 11.23
CA ASN A 55 -3.96 1.91 12.66
C ASN A 55 -4.81 3.16 12.94
N GLU A 56 -4.93 4.06 11.98
CA GLU A 56 -5.82 5.24 12.03
C GLU A 56 -7.28 4.91 11.65
N GLY A 57 -7.61 3.66 11.30
CA GLY A 57 -8.93 3.26 10.83
C GLY A 57 -9.23 3.67 9.38
N ARG A 58 -8.24 4.23 8.67
CA ARG A 58 -8.34 4.74 7.29
C ARG A 58 -8.11 3.62 6.26
N VAL A 59 -8.77 2.49 6.46
CA VAL A 59 -8.55 1.24 5.70
C VAL A 59 -8.81 1.40 4.20
N MET A 60 -9.77 2.26 3.81
CA MET A 60 -10.02 2.55 2.39
C MET A 60 -8.82 3.20 1.72
N GLU A 61 -8.12 4.08 2.42
CA GLU A 61 -6.93 4.75 1.88
C GLU A 61 -5.75 3.78 1.82
N ALA A 62 -5.61 2.91 2.83
CA ALA A 62 -4.64 1.81 2.80
C ALA A 62 -4.88 0.90 1.58
N HIS A 63 -6.13 0.60 1.22
CA HIS A 63 -6.46 -0.16 0.02
C HIS A 63 -6.00 0.57 -1.25
N HIS A 64 -6.22 1.88 -1.33
CA HIS A 64 -5.75 2.61 -2.50
C HIS A 64 -4.21 2.63 -2.61
N ILE A 65 -3.46 2.56 -1.49
CA ILE A 65 -2.00 2.36 -1.53
C ILE A 65 -1.64 0.98 -2.07
N PHE A 66 -2.40 -0.04 -1.68
CA PHE A 66 -2.26 -1.38 -2.23
C PHE A 66 -2.44 -1.38 -3.75
N ASP A 67 -3.48 -0.70 -4.25
CA ASP A 67 -3.72 -0.53 -5.68
C ASP A 67 -2.54 0.19 -6.34
N LEU A 68 -2.06 1.29 -5.75
CA LEU A 68 -0.90 2.03 -6.26
C LEU A 68 0.34 1.13 -6.43
N VAL A 69 0.61 0.23 -5.47
CA VAL A 69 1.73 -0.72 -5.56
C VAL A 69 1.57 -1.64 -6.77
N THR A 70 0.38 -2.17 -7.01
CA THR A 70 0.11 -2.98 -8.22
C THR A 70 0.25 -2.16 -9.50
N ASP A 71 -0.19 -0.90 -9.47
CA ASP A 71 -0.21 0.03 -10.59
C ASP A 71 1.19 0.49 -11.05
N ILE A 72 2.16 0.52 -10.14
CA ILE A 72 3.58 0.79 -10.44
C ILE A 72 4.35 -0.50 -10.80
N GLY A 73 3.64 -1.63 -10.91
CA GLY A 73 4.19 -2.93 -11.29
C GLY A 73 4.96 -3.64 -10.18
N GLU A 74 4.80 -3.20 -8.93
CA GLU A 74 5.31 -3.92 -7.76
C GLU A 74 4.30 -4.99 -7.33
N LYS A 75 4.79 -6.09 -6.75
CA LYS A 75 3.92 -7.16 -6.26
C LYS A 75 3.66 -6.95 -4.77
N PRO A 76 2.41 -6.73 -4.34
CA PRO A 76 2.09 -6.67 -2.91
C PRO A 76 2.56 -7.91 -2.16
N ASP A 77 3.04 -7.72 -0.94
CA ASP A 77 3.51 -8.80 -0.08
C ASP A 77 2.39 -9.32 0.83
N ILE A 78 2.64 -10.46 1.47
CA ILE A 78 1.69 -11.08 2.42
C ILE A 78 1.29 -10.14 3.57
N ILE A 79 2.17 -9.22 3.97
CA ILE A 79 1.93 -8.28 5.07
C ILE A 79 0.87 -7.27 4.63
N MET A 80 0.96 -6.74 3.41
CA MET A 80 -0.03 -5.81 2.86
C MET A 80 -1.43 -6.42 2.76
N PHE A 81 -1.55 -7.67 2.31
CA PHE A 81 -2.83 -8.38 2.31
C PHE A 81 -3.38 -8.55 3.73
N THR A 82 -2.54 -9.00 4.66
CA THR A 82 -2.92 -9.20 6.06
C THR A 82 -3.40 -7.89 6.70
N MET A 83 -2.70 -6.77 6.45
CA MET A 83 -3.08 -5.44 6.94
C MET A 83 -4.46 -4.99 6.45
N LEU A 84 -4.81 -5.27 5.19
CA LEU A 84 -6.13 -4.93 4.65
C LEU A 84 -7.23 -5.81 5.23
N ILE A 85 -6.99 -7.11 5.38
CA ILE A 85 -7.95 -8.05 5.97
C ILE A 85 -8.25 -7.63 7.41
N ASP A 86 -7.20 -7.46 8.23
CA ASP A 86 -7.33 -7.00 9.62
C ASP A 86 -8.04 -5.65 9.70
N GLY A 87 -7.60 -4.67 8.90
CA GLY A 87 -8.25 -3.36 8.81
C GLY A 87 -9.74 -3.46 8.50
N TYR A 88 -10.12 -4.25 7.48
CA TYR A 88 -11.52 -4.41 7.09
C TYR A 88 -12.36 -5.13 8.15
N CYS A 89 -11.79 -6.13 8.83
CA CYS A 89 -12.42 -6.78 9.98
C CYS A 89 -12.67 -5.78 11.12
N LEU A 90 -11.68 -4.95 11.46
CA LEU A 90 -11.78 -3.92 12.51
C LEU A 90 -12.87 -2.87 12.23
N VAL A 91 -13.06 -2.49 10.96
CA VAL A 91 -14.13 -1.54 10.57
C VAL A 91 -15.46 -2.23 10.21
N GLY A 92 -15.58 -3.54 10.45
CA GLY A 92 -16.82 -4.31 10.25
C GLY A 92 -17.20 -4.56 8.78
N LYS A 93 -16.27 -4.39 7.83
CA LYS A 93 -16.50 -4.59 6.39
C LYS A 93 -16.04 -5.99 5.95
N MET A 94 -16.70 -7.01 6.47
CA MET A 94 -16.32 -8.41 6.27
C MET A 94 -16.39 -8.84 4.79
N ASP A 95 -17.31 -8.29 4.00
CA ASP A 95 -17.39 -8.49 2.56
C ASP A 95 -16.09 -8.13 1.84
N LYS A 96 -15.49 -6.99 2.21
CA LYS A 96 -14.21 -6.55 1.66
C LYS A 96 -13.04 -7.37 2.17
N ALA A 97 -13.05 -7.75 3.45
CA ALA A 97 -12.03 -8.63 4.03
C ALA A 97 -11.97 -9.97 3.28
N CYS A 98 -13.12 -10.61 3.03
CA CYS A 98 -13.21 -11.83 2.23
C CYS A 98 -12.72 -11.61 0.79
N GLY A 99 -13.08 -10.49 0.15
CA GLY A 99 -12.58 -10.19 -1.20
C GLY A 99 -11.05 -10.07 -1.27
N VAL A 100 -10.42 -9.48 -0.25
CA VAL A 100 -8.95 -9.40 -0.15
C VAL A 100 -8.34 -10.79 0.08
N LEU A 101 -8.98 -11.63 0.90
CA LEU A 101 -8.57 -13.02 1.12
C LEU A 101 -8.61 -13.83 -0.19
N ASP A 102 -9.68 -13.71 -0.97
CA ASP A 102 -9.83 -14.39 -2.26
C ASP A 102 -8.75 -13.91 -3.26
N ALA A 103 -8.43 -12.61 -3.26
CA ALA A 103 -7.36 -12.06 -4.08
C ALA A 103 -5.98 -12.59 -3.67
N MET A 104 -5.73 -12.75 -2.36
CA MET A 104 -4.51 -13.32 -1.82
C MET A 104 -4.31 -14.78 -2.28
N VAL A 105 -5.35 -15.60 -2.20
CA VAL A 105 -5.34 -16.99 -2.67
C VAL A 105 -5.14 -17.04 -4.19
N SER A 106 -5.82 -16.17 -4.94
CA SER A 106 -5.68 -16.09 -6.41
C SER A 106 -4.27 -15.66 -6.84
N ALA A 107 -3.57 -14.88 -6.02
CA ALA A 107 -2.17 -14.53 -6.21
C ALA A 107 -1.19 -15.66 -5.82
N GLY A 108 -1.70 -16.81 -5.36
CA GLY A 108 -0.91 -17.96 -4.92
C GLY A 108 -0.21 -17.76 -3.57
N ILE A 109 -0.68 -16.80 -2.76
CA ILE A 109 -0.14 -16.53 -1.43
C ILE A 109 -1.02 -17.25 -0.42
N GLU A 110 -0.45 -18.19 0.34
CA GLU A 110 -1.20 -18.93 1.34
C GLU A 110 -1.60 -18.02 2.52
N PRO A 111 -2.90 -17.92 2.84
CA PRO A 111 -3.36 -17.22 4.03
C PRO A 111 -2.76 -17.88 5.28
N ASN A 112 -2.19 -17.09 6.18
CA ASN A 112 -1.67 -17.63 7.43
C ASN A 112 -2.83 -17.91 8.42
N VAL A 113 -2.53 -18.59 9.52
CA VAL A 113 -3.53 -18.95 10.57
C VAL A 113 -4.24 -17.72 11.15
N VAL A 114 -3.59 -16.55 11.15
CA VAL A 114 -4.20 -15.29 11.61
C VAL A 114 -5.26 -14.81 10.62
N THR A 115 -5.04 -14.97 9.31
CA THR A 115 -6.00 -14.60 8.27
C THR A 115 -7.29 -15.43 8.32
N TYR A 116 -7.17 -16.74 8.57
CA TYR A 116 -8.35 -17.62 8.69
C TYR A 116 -9.19 -17.34 9.95
N ASN A 117 -8.56 -16.93 11.06
CA ASN A 117 -9.27 -16.65 12.32
C ASN A 117 -10.01 -15.29 12.32
N LEU A 118 -9.80 -14.42 11.34
CA LEU A 118 -10.45 -13.10 11.24
C LEU A 118 -11.78 -13.14 10.45
N CYS A 119 -12.01 -14.21 9.68
CA CYS A 119 -13.21 -14.37 8.84
C CYS A 119 -14.27 -15.31 9.44
N PHE A 120 -14.04 -15.91 10.62
CA PHE A 120 -14.95 -16.81 11.32
C PHE A 120 -15.11 -16.40 12.79
#